data_AF-A0A1X0RM71-F1
#
_entry.id   AF-A0A1X0RM71-F1
#
_cell.length_a   1.000
_cell.length_b   1.000
_cell.length_c   1.000
_cell.angle_alpha   90.00
_cell.angle_beta   90.00
_cell.angle_gamma   90.00
#
_symmetry.space_group_name_H-M   'P 1'
#
loop_
_entity.id
_entity.type
_entity.pdbx_description
1 polymer ?
#
loop_
_entity_poly.entity_id
_entity_poly.type
_entity_poly.pdbx_seq_one_letter_code
_entity_poly.pdbx_strand_id
1 'polypeptide(L)'
;MTAKQLVLEGKNGLLPLGRVPPMLLVGPGAKEWAKTRNHTIVEDEELIEQSSLATFAEHMSRLIEYQEQTQQPDLGHDTVGAVCIDQNGNIAAGVSSGGISLKFPGRVGEAAMYGCGCWAQNERNGVPGVACSTTGTGEQIMRTMLTYKCASHLQTEDDIKKAVTDCLKHDFLGNFRAV
;
A
#
# COMPACT_ATOMS: atom_id res chain seq x y z
N MET A 1 -6.65 6.89 9.40
CA MET A 1 -6.27 7.95 10.36
C MET A 1 -4.89 7.72 11.00
N THR A 2 -4.57 6.51 11.45
CA THR A 2 -3.30 6.20 12.15
C THR A 2 -2.02 6.47 11.34
N ALA A 3 -1.96 6.05 10.07
CA ALA A 3 -0.77 6.28 9.24
C ALA A 3 -0.47 7.78 9.04
N LYS A 4 -1.51 8.60 8.86
CA LYS A 4 -1.39 10.07 8.81
C LYS A 4 -0.79 10.61 10.11
N GLN A 5 -1.27 10.14 11.26
CA GLN A 5 -0.77 10.59 12.56
C GLN A 5 0.72 10.27 12.76
N LEU A 6 1.18 9.08 12.32
CA LEU A 6 2.61 8.73 12.33
C LEU A 6 3.45 9.70 11.49
N VAL A 7 2.99 10.03 10.28
CA VAL A 7 3.68 11.01 9.40
C VAL A 7 3.74 12.39 10.06
N LEU A 8 2.66 12.84 10.72
CA LEU A 8 2.64 14.13 11.41
C LEU A 8 3.57 14.15 12.62
N GLU A 9 3.57 13.10 13.45
CA GLU A 9 4.49 13.01 14.60
C GLU A 9 5.96 12.92 14.17
N GLY A 10 6.25 12.27 13.04
CA GLY A 10 7.59 12.25 12.45
C GLY A 10 8.14 13.62 12.10
N LYS A 11 7.27 14.61 11.83
CA LYS A 11 7.67 16.00 11.55
C LYS A 11 8.04 16.80 12.80
N ASN A 12 7.68 16.31 14.00
CA ASN A 12 7.96 17.01 15.26
C ASN A 12 9.42 16.84 15.73
N GLY A 13 10.25 16.11 14.97
CA GLY A 13 11.66 15.89 15.27
C GLY A 13 11.91 14.63 16.10
N LEU A 14 13.04 14.60 16.81
CA LEU A 14 13.45 13.44 17.59
C LEU A 14 12.64 13.30 18.89
N LEU A 15 12.37 12.06 19.26
CA LEU A 15 11.83 11.71 20.57
C LEU A 15 12.90 11.89 21.67
N PRO A 16 12.51 11.91 22.96
CA PRO A 16 13.46 11.95 24.07
C PRO A 16 14.57 10.91 23.93
N LEU A 17 15.79 11.35 24.29
CA LEU A 17 17.05 10.61 24.10
C LEU A 17 17.48 10.45 22.63
N GLY A 18 17.01 11.32 21.74
CA GLY A 18 17.46 11.36 20.34
C GLY A 18 16.90 10.24 19.46
N ARG A 19 15.85 9.54 19.91
CA ARG A 19 15.27 8.43 19.16
C ARG A 19 14.46 8.95 17.97
N VAL A 20 14.55 8.27 16.84
CA VAL A 20 13.75 8.59 15.65
C VAL A 20 12.32 8.04 15.84
N PRO A 21 11.27 8.84 15.59
CA PRO A 21 9.89 8.35 15.60
C PRO A 21 9.68 7.17 14.63
N PRO A 22 8.81 6.20 14.96
CA PRO A 22 8.56 5.07 14.07
C PRO A 22 7.84 5.53 12.78
N MET A 23 8.27 5.02 11.63
CA MET A 23 7.56 5.20 10.36
C MET A 23 6.51 4.11 10.10
N LEU A 24 6.67 2.94 10.75
CA LEU A 24 5.81 1.78 10.57
C LEU A 24 5.57 1.11 11.92
N LEU A 25 4.31 0.78 12.20
CA LEU A 25 3.88 -0.02 13.34
C LEU A 25 2.91 -1.10 12.83
N VAL A 26 2.95 -2.29 13.42
CA VAL A 26 2.12 -3.43 13.01
C VAL A 26 1.44 -4.11 14.20
N GLY A 27 0.36 -4.83 13.92
CA GLY A 27 -0.30 -5.71 14.87
C GLY A 27 -0.78 -5.02 16.15
N PRO A 28 -0.74 -5.71 17.31
CA PRO A 28 -1.20 -5.16 18.59
C PRO A 28 -0.49 -3.86 18.99
N GLY A 29 0.81 -3.73 18.71
CA GLY A 29 1.56 -2.51 19.01
C GLY A 29 1.05 -1.28 18.27
N ALA A 30 0.57 -1.44 17.03
CA ALA A 30 -0.07 -0.36 16.28
C ALA A 30 -1.43 0.03 16.88
N LYS A 31 -2.24 -0.95 17.33
CA LYS A 31 -3.54 -0.72 17.99
C LYS A 31 -3.35 0.03 19.31
N GLU A 32 -2.41 -0.41 20.15
CA GLU A 32 -2.08 0.27 21.40
C GLU A 32 -1.50 1.68 21.17
N TRP A 33 -0.60 1.84 20.21
CA TRP A 33 -0.10 3.17 19.85
C TRP A 33 -1.25 4.10 19.43
N ALA A 34 -2.18 3.62 18.60
CA ALA A 34 -3.33 4.40 18.17
C ALA A 34 -4.24 4.80 19.33
N LYS A 35 -4.47 3.90 20.31
CA LYS A 35 -5.21 4.21 21.55
C LYS A 35 -4.58 5.37 22.32
N THR A 36 -3.26 5.38 22.48
CA THR A 36 -2.57 6.47 23.20
C THR A 36 -2.68 7.84 22.50
N ARG A 37 -3.12 7.87 21.24
CA ARG A 37 -3.37 9.08 20.44
C ARG A 37 -4.86 9.43 20.33
N ASN A 38 -5.70 8.81 21.15
CA ASN A 38 -7.15 9.01 21.16
C ASN A 38 -7.83 8.70 19.82
N HIS A 39 -7.27 7.77 19.03
CA HIS A 39 -8.01 7.24 17.87
C HIS A 39 -9.16 6.35 18.36
N THR A 40 -10.32 6.47 17.72
CA THR A 40 -11.43 5.53 17.92
C THR A 40 -10.98 4.13 17.60
N ILE A 41 -11.11 3.24 18.57
CA ILE A 41 -10.94 1.80 18.37
C ILE A 41 -12.32 1.23 18.10
N VAL A 42 -12.39 0.47 17.02
CA VAL A 42 -13.57 -0.23 16.56
C VAL A 42 -13.33 -1.71 16.87
N GLU A 43 -14.37 -2.42 17.32
CA GLU A 43 -14.27 -3.86 17.56
C GLU A 43 -14.20 -4.62 16.23
N ASP A 44 -13.56 -5.79 16.23
CA ASP A 44 -13.26 -6.50 14.99
C ASP A 44 -14.55 -6.91 14.25
N GLU A 45 -15.63 -7.21 14.98
CA GLU A 45 -16.95 -7.56 14.45
C GLU A 45 -17.61 -6.40 13.68
N GLU A 46 -17.35 -5.16 14.06
CA GLU A 46 -17.90 -3.98 13.38
C GLU A 46 -17.23 -3.72 12.02
N LEU A 47 -16.06 -4.34 11.77
CA LEU A 47 -15.36 -4.26 10.48
C LEU A 47 -15.81 -5.36 9.50
N ILE A 48 -16.66 -6.29 9.95
CA ILE A 48 -17.09 -7.45 9.17
C ILE A 48 -18.49 -7.22 8.62
N GLU A 49 -18.60 -7.12 7.30
CA GLU A 49 -19.89 -7.06 6.60
C GLU A 49 -20.44 -8.47 6.32
N GLN A 50 -21.77 -8.58 6.21
CA GLN A 50 -22.44 -9.86 5.91
C GLN A 50 -22.00 -10.43 4.56
N SER A 51 -21.78 -9.57 3.57
CA SER A 51 -21.27 -9.96 2.25
C SER A 51 -19.85 -10.54 2.35
N SER A 52 -18.97 -9.92 3.14
CA SER A 52 -17.60 -10.40 3.37
C SER A 52 -17.56 -11.77 4.03
N LEU A 53 -18.49 -12.06 4.96
CA LEU A 53 -18.63 -13.39 5.56
C LEU A 53 -19.07 -14.45 4.54
N ALA A 54 -20.03 -14.13 3.68
CA ALA A 54 -20.48 -15.03 2.63
C ALA A 54 -19.34 -15.34 1.63
N THR A 55 -18.60 -14.31 1.20
CA THR A 55 -17.43 -14.47 0.34
C THR A 55 -16.33 -15.29 1.02
N PHE A 56 -16.08 -15.07 2.31
CA PHE A 56 -15.12 -15.88 3.08
C PHE A 56 -15.52 -17.36 3.13
N ALA A 57 -16.79 -17.66 3.42
CA ALA A 57 -17.30 -19.03 3.45
C ALA A 57 -17.18 -19.71 2.08
N GLU A 58 -17.50 -18.99 0.99
CA GLU A 58 -17.31 -19.48 -0.37
C GLU A 58 -15.84 -19.79 -0.67
N HIS A 59 -14.92 -18.87 -0.36
CA HIS A 59 -13.49 -19.05 -0.58
C HIS A 59 -12.92 -20.22 0.24
N MET A 60 -13.38 -20.41 1.48
CA MET A 60 -12.98 -21.54 2.31
C MET A 60 -13.45 -22.88 1.75
N SER A 61 -14.71 -22.96 1.27
CA SER A 61 -15.22 -24.17 0.62
C SER A 61 -14.39 -24.52 -0.62
N ARG A 62 -14.09 -23.53 -1.47
CA ARG A 62 -13.23 -23.71 -2.65
C ARG A 62 -11.82 -24.19 -2.27
N LEU A 63 -11.25 -23.70 -1.17
CA LEU A 63 -9.93 -24.12 -0.70
C LEU A 63 -9.92 -25.58 -0.26
N ILE A 64 -10.99 -26.04 0.41
CA ILE A 64 -11.14 -27.44 0.85
C ILE A 64 -11.35 -28.37 -0.35
N GLU A 65 -12.12 -27.92 -1.33
CA GLU A 65 -12.41 -28.66 -2.57
C GLU A 65 -11.27 -28.59 -3.61
N TYR A 66 -10.22 -27.83 -3.33
CA TYR A 66 -9.12 -27.60 -4.27
C TYR A 66 -8.31 -28.89 -4.52
N GLN A 67 -8.74 -29.64 -5.54
CA GLN A 67 -8.05 -30.80 -6.09
C GLN A 67 -7.21 -30.37 -7.29
N GLU A 68 -5.93 -30.05 -7.08
CA GLU A 68 -4.91 -29.78 -8.13
C GLU A 68 -5.43 -29.16 -9.44
N GLN A 69 -6.28 -28.12 -9.34
CA GLN A 69 -6.85 -27.48 -10.52
C GLN A 69 -5.78 -26.63 -11.23
N THR A 70 -5.81 -26.61 -12.57
CA THR A 70 -4.85 -25.88 -13.41
C THR A 70 -5.12 -24.37 -13.48
N GLN A 71 -6.29 -23.91 -13.03
CA GLN A 71 -6.67 -22.50 -13.01
C GLN A 71 -6.67 -21.96 -11.58
N GLN A 72 -5.87 -20.92 -11.34
CA GLN A 72 -5.87 -20.22 -10.06
C GLN A 72 -7.10 -19.30 -9.98
N PRO A 73 -7.98 -19.47 -9.00
CA PRO A 73 -9.13 -18.58 -8.82
C PRO A 73 -8.63 -17.19 -8.39
N ASP A 74 -9.13 -16.15 -9.04
CA ASP A 74 -8.99 -14.78 -8.55
C ASP A 74 -9.94 -14.60 -7.36
N LEU A 75 -9.38 -14.52 -6.16
CA LEU A 75 -10.12 -14.33 -4.91
C LEU A 75 -10.29 -12.84 -4.55
N GLY A 76 -9.93 -11.95 -5.48
CA GLY A 76 -10.04 -10.51 -5.34
C GLY A 76 -9.01 -9.90 -4.38
N HIS A 77 -8.90 -8.57 -4.46
CA HIS A 77 -8.14 -7.76 -3.53
C HIS A 77 -8.85 -6.42 -3.31
N ASP A 78 -8.99 -6.04 -2.05
CA ASP A 78 -9.60 -4.76 -1.67
C ASP A 78 -8.51 -3.76 -1.32
N THR A 79 -8.07 -3.01 -2.33
CA THR A 79 -7.11 -1.91 -2.17
C THR A 79 -7.68 -0.64 -2.77
N VAL A 80 -7.65 0.44 -1.99
CA VAL A 80 -7.99 1.80 -2.43
C VAL A 80 -6.78 2.71 -2.31
N GLY A 81 -6.66 3.65 -3.24
CA GLY A 81 -5.55 4.58 -3.31
C GLY A 81 -6.00 5.95 -3.78
N ALA A 82 -5.32 7.00 -3.32
CA ALA A 82 -5.58 8.36 -3.71
C ALA A 82 -4.28 9.17 -3.78
N VAL A 83 -4.25 10.10 -4.72
CA VAL A 83 -3.20 11.13 -4.85
C VAL A 83 -3.87 12.50 -4.91
N CYS A 84 -3.27 13.52 -4.32
CA CYS A 84 -3.78 14.88 -4.38
C CYS A 84 -2.65 15.91 -4.45
N ILE A 85 -3.00 17.09 -4.97
CA ILE A 85 -2.16 18.28 -4.99
C ILE A 85 -3.00 19.45 -4.46
N ASP A 86 -2.43 20.24 -3.56
CA ASP A 86 -3.09 21.45 -3.06
C ASP A 86 -2.77 22.69 -3.90
N GLN A 87 -3.42 23.82 -3.60
CA GLN A 87 -3.22 25.09 -4.29
C GLN A 87 -1.80 25.69 -4.15
N ASN A 88 -1.01 25.20 -3.19
CA ASN A 88 0.38 25.60 -2.97
C ASN A 88 1.37 24.65 -3.67
N GLY A 89 0.88 23.65 -4.41
CA GLY A 89 1.70 22.64 -5.06
C GLY A 89 2.21 21.54 -4.13
N ASN A 90 1.68 21.42 -2.90
CA ASN A 90 2.02 20.30 -2.03
C ASN A 90 1.30 19.05 -2.49
N ILE A 91 2.04 17.95 -2.56
CA ILE A 91 1.58 16.67 -3.06
C ILE A 91 1.49 15.68 -1.89
N ALA A 92 0.43 14.88 -1.89
CA ALA A 92 0.27 13.76 -0.99
C ALA A 92 -0.29 12.53 -1.73
N ALA A 93 0.05 11.35 -1.22
CA ALA A 93 -0.48 10.08 -1.66
C ALA A 93 -0.81 9.21 -0.45
N GLY A 94 -1.81 8.35 -0.59
CA GLY A 94 -2.19 7.38 0.43
C GLY A 94 -2.84 6.16 -0.19
N VAL A 95 -2.61 5.03 0.44
CA VAL A 95 -3.13 3.71 0.05
C VAL A 95 -3.60 2.98 1.29
N SER A 96 -4.66 2.19 1.16
CA SER A 96 -5.18 1.32 2.21
C SER A 96 -5.70 0.03 1.61
N SER A 97 -5.48 -1.09 2.28
CA SER A 97 -5.87 -2.41 1.78
C SER A 97 -6.29 -3.35 2.90
N GLY A 98 -7.31 -4.17 2.64
CA GLY A 98 -7.64 -5.35 3.44
C GLY A 98 -6.69 -6.51 3.20
N GLY A 99 -5.92 -6.47 2.10
CA GLY A 99 -5.08 -7.55 1.61
C GLY A 99 -5.85 -8.58 0.80
N ILE A 100 -5.17 -9.68 0.47
CA ILE A 100 -5.77 -10.80 -0.24
C ILE A 100 -6.65 -11.64 0.69
N SER A 101 -7.69 -12.26 0.12
CA SER A 101 -8.54 -13.25 0.78
C SER A 101 -7.70 -14.41 1.34
N LEU A 102 -8.13 -14.95 2.49
CA LEU A 102 -7.50 -16.13 3.14
C LEU A 102 -5.99 -15.98 3.43
N LYS A 103 -5.49 -14.74 3.52
CA LYS A 103 -4.09 -14.48 3.86
C LYS A 103 -3.72 -15.13 5.19
N PHE A 104 -2.49 -15.61 5.29
CA PHE A 104 -1.93 -16.05 6.56
C PHE A 104 -1.96 -14.89 7.59
N PRO A 105 -2.37 -15.12 8.84
CA PRO A 105 -2.35 -14.08 9.88
C PRO A 105 -0.97 -13.44 10.01
N GLY A 106 -0.91 -12.11 9.93
CA GLY A 106 0.35 -11.37 9.93
C GLY A 106 0.98 -11.13 8.55
N ARG A 107 0.39 -11.61 7.45
CA ARG A 107 0.81 -11.22 6.09
C ARG A 107 0.63 -9.71 5.91
N VAL A 108 1.71 -9.04 5.50
CA VAL A 108 1.74 -7.60 5.17
C VAL A 108 1.84 -7.44 3.66
N GLY A 109 1.01 -6.56 3.10
CA GLY A 109 0.97 -6.24 1.67
C GLY A 109 1.63 -4.91 1.31
N GLU A 110 1.55 -4.55 0.04
CA GLU A 110 2.13 -3.36 -0.57
C GLU A 110 1.69 -2.05 0.08
N ALA A 111 0.43 -1.98 0.54
CA ALA A 111 -0.14 -0.77 1.11
C ALA A 111 0.58 -0.28 2.38
N ALA A 112 1.26 -1.17 3.09
CA ALA A 112 2.05 -0.84 4.29
C ALA A 112 3.56 -0.72 4.03
N MET A 113 4.01 -0.97 2.79
CA MET A 113 5.43 -1.00 2.44
C MET A 113 5.88 0.29 1.76
N TYR A 114 6.95 0.87 2.28
CA TYR A 114 7.54 2.12 1.76
C TYR A 114 7.96 1.97 0.29
N GLY A 115 7.56 2.94 -0.55
CA GLY A 115 7.85 2.93 -1.98
C GLY A 115 7.08 1.90 -2.82
N CYS A 116 6.21 1.11 -2.20
CA CYS A 116 5.47 0.04 -2.88
C CYS A 116 4.02 0.47 -3.17
N GLY A 117 3.25 0.75 -2.12
CA GLY A 117 1.82 1.07 -2.23
C GLY A 117 1.52 2.52 -2.59
N CYS A 118 2.33 3.47 -2.12
CA CYS A 118 2.21 4.88 -2.48
C CYS A 118 3.57 5.60 -2.43
N TRP A 119 3.68 6.67 -3.22
CA TRP A 119 4.80 7.61 -3.23
C TRP A 119 4.29 9.03 -3.41
N ALA A 120 4.90 10.00 -2.73
CA ALA A 120 4.63 11.41 -2.93
C ALA A 120 5.91 12.22 -2.70
N GLN A 121 6.23 13.09 -3.65
CA GLN A 121 7.39 13.96 -3.61
C GLN A 121 7.03 15.31 -4.22
N ASN A 122 7.23 16.38 -3.46
CA ASN A 122 7.07 17.75 -3.95
C ASN A 122 8.13 18.08 -5.01
N GLU A 123 7.85 19.12 -5.80
CA GLU A 123 8.83 19.72 -6.69
C GLU A 123 10.10 20.09 -5.92
N ARG A 124 11.26 19.79 -6.52
CA ARG A 124 12.55 20.11 -5.94
C ARG A 124 13.57 20.35 -7.02
N ASN A 125 14.26 21.49 -6.96
CA ASN A 125 15.35 21.85 -7.88
C ASN A 125 14.90 21.81 -9.36
N GLY A 126 13.66 22.18 -9.66
CA GLY A 126 13.12 22.17 -11.02
C GLY A 126 12.68 20.78 -11.52
N VAL A 127 12.80 19.74 -10.70
CA VAL A 127 12.24 18.41 -11.00
C VAL A 127 10.76 18.40 -10.60
N PRO A 128 9.83 18.09 -11.51
CA PRO A 128 8.40 18.09 -11.22
C PRO A 128 8.04 17.21 -10.01
N GLY A 129 7.08 17.69 -9.23
CA GLY A 129 6.49 16.90 -8.16
C GLY A 129 5.69 15.71 -8.72
N VAL A 130 5.68 14.61 -7.97
CA VAL A 130 5.05 13.36 -8.40
C VAL A 130 4.35 12.66 -7.23
N ALA A 131 3.18 12.09 -7.49
CA ALA A 131 2.53 11.15 -6.60
C ALA A 131 2.00 9.94 -7.35
N CYS A 132 2.10 8.79 -6.71
CA CYS A 132 1.64 7.51 -7.22
C CYS A 132 0.93 6.74 -6.10
N SER A 133 -0.08 5.96 -6.46
CA SER A 133 -0.70 4.95 -5.61
C SER A 133 -0.99 3.71 -6.45
N THR A 134 -0.89 2.53 -5.86
CA THR A 134 -1.05 1.25 -6.57
C THR A 134 -2.14 0.38 -5.96
N THR A 135 -2.58 -0.59 -6.76
CA THR A 135 -3.47 -1.70 -6.41
C THR A 135 -3.04 -2.92 -7.22
N GLY A 136 -3.43 -4.12 -6.82
CA GLY A 136 -3.08 -5.37 -7.49
C GLY A 136 -2.41 -6.38 -6.55
N THR A 137 -1.64 -7.29 -7.14
CA THR A 137 -0.93 -8.35 -6.40
C THR A 137 0.21 -7.75 -5.56
N GLY A 138 -0.02 -7.66 -4.25
CA GLY A 138 0.92 -7.03 -3.31
C GLY A 138 2.35 -7.55 -3.39
N GLU A 139 2.56 -8.87 -3.51
CA GLU A 139 3.87 -9.49 -3.61
C GLU A 139 4.65 -9.02 -4.86
N GLN A 140 3.95 -8.84 -5.98
CA GLN A 140 4.58 -8.34 -7.20
C GLN A 140 4.95 -6.86 -7.05
N ILE A 141 4.02 -6.05 -6.51
CA ILE A 141 4.22 -4.61 -6.30
C ILE A 141 5.38 -4.36 -5.33
N MET A 142 5.47 -5.16 -4.25
CA MET A 142 6.55 -5.06 -3.27
C MET A 142 7.91 -5.45 -3.86
N ARG A 143 7.97 -6.54 -4.63
CA ARG A 143 9.22 -6.99 -5.26
C ARG A 143 9.83 -5.96 -6.21
N THR A 144 9.03 -5.08 -6.79
CA THR A 144 9.49 -4.10 -7.78
C THR A 144 9.54 -2.67 -7.24
N MET A 145 9.08 -2.42 -6.00
CA MET A 145 8.90 -1.07 -5.44
C MET A 145 8.15 -0.15 -6.43
N LEU A 146 7.00 -0.61 -6.92
CA LEU A 146 6.37 -0.07 -8.14
C LEU A 146 6.13 1.45 -8.08
N THR A 147 5.60 1.99 -6.99
CA THR A 147 5.34 3.44 -6.91
C THR A 147 6.61 4.28 -6.93
N TYR A 148 7.69 3.82 -6.28
CA TYR A 148 8.98 4.49 -6.30
C TYR A 148 9.60 4.48 -7.72
N LYS A 149 9.53 3.33 -8.40
CA LYS A 149 9.99 3.20 -9.78
C LYS A 149 9.20 4.07 -10.74
N CYS A 150 7.88 4.05 -10.65
CA CYS A 150 7.01 4.88 -11.47
C CYS A 150 7.31 6.37 -11.26
N ALA A 151 7.48 6.80 -10.00
CA ALA A 151 7.86 8.16 -9.67
C ALA A 151 9.21 8.55 -10.28
N SER A 152 10.20 7.66 -10.25
CA SER A 152 11.52 7.90 -10.85
C SER A 152 11.43 8.08 -12.37
N HIS A 153 10.64 7.25 -13.06
CA HIS A 153 10.41 7.39 -14.51
C HIS A 153 9.73 8.72 -14.85
N LEU A 154 8.68 9.09 -14.09
CA LEU A 154 7.93 10.33 -14.27
C LEU A 154 8.76 11.60 -14.04
N GLN A 155 9.88 11.49 -13.33
CA GLN A 155 10.80 12.60 -13.11
C GLN A 155 11.86 12.76 -14.20
N THR A 156 12.12 11.71 -14.98
CA THR A 156 13.17 11.68 -16.01
C THR A 156 12.65 11.71 -17.45
N GLU A 157 11.36 11.41 -17.63
CA GLU A 157 10.72 11.30 -18.93
C GLU A 157 9.58 12.31 -19.05
N ASP A 158 9.61 13.12 -20.11
CA ASP A 158 8.62 14.17 -20.35
C ASP A 158 7.28 13.59 -20.81
N ASP A 159 7.30 12.46 -21.55
CA ASP A 159 6.08 11.76 -21.93
C ASP A 159 5.61 10.84 -20.78
N ILE A 160 4.62 11.34 -20.03
CA ILE A 160 3.97 10.63 -18.92
C ILE A 160 3.50 9.23 -19.32
N LYS A 161 2.93 9.05 -20.53
CA LYS A 161 2.42 7.75 -20.96
C LYS A 161 3.58 6.79 -21.19
N LYS A 162 4.66 7.27 -21.82
CA LYS A 162 5.87 6.49 -22.01
C LYS A 162 6.51 6.12 -20.67
N ALA A 163 6.66 7.07 -19.76
CA ALA A 163 7.21 6.87 -18.42
C ALA A 163 6.52 5.71 -17.67
N VAL A 164 5.18 5.77 -17.59
CA VAL A 164 4.37 4.74 -16.92
C VAL A 164 4.44 3.41 -17.68
N THR A 165 4.36 3.45 -19.01
CA THR A 165 4.39 2.24 -19.85
C THR A 165 5.73 1.51 -19.71
N ASP A 166 6.84 2.23 -19.73
CA ASP A 166 8.18 1.67 -19.61
C ASP A 166 8.40 1.07 -18.23
N CYS A 167 7.98 1.77 -17.16
CA CYS A 167 8.00 1.23 -15.81
C CYS A 167 7.20 -0.08 -15.70
N LEU A 168 5.98 -0.12 -16.23
CA LEU A 168 5.15 -1.33 -16.16
C LEU A 168 5.71 -2.48 -17.01
N LYS A 169 6.26 -2.20 -18.20
CA LYS A 169 6.78 -3.26 -19.08
C LYS A 169 8.13 -3.79 -18.61
N HIS A 170 9.04 -2.91 -18.22
CA HIS A 170 10.43 -3.26 -17.97
C HIS A 170 10.70 -3.54 -16.49
N ASP A 171 10.27 -2.66 -15.59
CA ASP A 171 10.48 -2.84 -14.14
C ASP A 171 9.42 -3.71 -13.46
N PHE A 172 8.19 -3.74 -13.97
CA PHE A 172 7.15 -4.62 -13.42
C PHE A 172 7.11 -5.96 -14.14
N LEU A 173 6.56 -6.04 -15.35
CA LEU A 173 6.35 -7.30 -16.07
C LEU A 173 7.65 -8.03 -16.42
N GLY A 174 8.73 -7.30 -16.74
CA GLY A 174 10.05 -7.86 -17.03
C GLY A 174 10.61 -8.71 -15.89
N ASN A 175 10.32 -8.35 -14.64
CA ASN A 175 10.81 -9.06 -13.44
C ASN A 175 10.10 -10.38 -13.15
N PHE A 176 9.02 -10.71 -13.88
CA PHE A 176 8.24 -11.94 -13.70
C PHE A 176 8.27 -12.86 -14.94
N ARG A 177 8.91 -12.43 -16.03
CA ARG A 177 9.07 -13.24 -17.26
C ARG A 177 10.32 -14.13 -17.26
N ALA A 178 11.11 -14.10 -16.19
CA ALA A 178 12.38 -14.84 -16.07
C ALA A 178 12.32 -16.05 -15.11
N VAL A 179 11.14 -16.63 -14.90
CA VAL A 179 10.96 -17.87 -14.13
C VAL A 179 10.31 -18.92 -15.01
#